data_AF-A0A9P6XBV1-F1
#
_entry.id   AF-A0A9P6XBV1-F1
#
_cell.length_a   1.000
_cell.length_b   1.000
_cell.length_c   1.000
_cell.angle_alpha   90.00
_cell.angle_beta   90.00
_cell.angle_gamma   90.00
#
_symmetry.space_group_name_H-M   'P 1'
#
loop_
_entity.id
_entity.type
_entity.pdbx_description
1 polymer ?
#
loop_
_entity_poly.entity_id
_entity_poly.type
_entity_poly.pdbx_seq_one_letter_code
_entity_poly.pdbx_strand_id
1 'polypeptide(L)'
;MDDDAIEYYFDNIESFYSELDEILNRPYSNEQDVQRIITQYIRFLIRYSKDFLKTLNEINQVAYKLIDSKICLDYSTVVLAHIIHSHALKEQEYIPYAVLLAAGRDEPRWMKFILSESIQSKKNRLFRKLIQEIKLGLFHTSFEISSILFSLCFELSKLDKIEKYDLDLVDTSLINQLLNLVQETRGDAQESFNYDVIRLLLVFNEQYMMSGQSENLVLDVLSQRIGTSDIFSANLIFMLNRSNDTCIQILILKLLYAIFTRTNLYEYFYTNDLYVLVDIILREVCGLGDTKEAQTLLEAYLRVLEPLLENTQLNSRPYKKNEIYRVLQQLIHPGMRRKVHSTTKRLVKRIIENWWEKLMDCNSPYTSSLGPSTPSDDIPETELTKQIV
;
A
#
# COMPACT_ATOMS: atom_id res chain seq x y z
N MET A 1 43.22 -17.84 3.55
CA MET A 1 43.16 -18.69 2.35
C MET A 1 42.01 -18.17 1.53
N ASP A 2 42.17 -18.01 0.23
CA ASP A 2 41.03 -17.73 -0.65
C ASP A 2 40.13 -18.97 -0.66
N ASP A 3 39.09 -18.97 0.18
CA ASP A 3 38.07 -20.03 0.22
C ASP A 3 37.27 -20.14 -1.09
N ASP A 4 37.45 -19.18 -2.01
CA ASP A 4 36.90 -19.23 -3.37
C ASP A 4 37.49 -20.40 -4.20
N ALA A 5 38.61 -21.00 -3.77
CA ALA A 5 39.27 -22.12 -4.44
C ALA A 5 38.73 -23.53 -4.08
N ILE A 6 37.82 -23.65 -3.11
CA ILE A 6 37.24 -24.95 -2.74
C ILE A 6 36.00 -25.19 -3.61
N GLU A 7 36.10 -26.19 -4.49
CA GLU A 7 34.97 -26.68 -5.30
C GLU A 7 34.23 -27.74 -4.48
N TYR A 8 32.99 -27.44 -4.08
CA TYR A 8 32.16 -28.37 -3.33
C TYR A 8 31.39 -29.25 -4.32
N TYR A 9 31.47 -30.55 -4.14
CA TYR A 9 30.61 -31.51 -4.81
C TYR A 9 29.56 -31.97 -3.80
N PHE A 10 28.29 -31.66 -4.06
CA PHE A 10 27.19 -32.07 -3.20
C PHE A 10 26.55 -33.33 -3.77
N ASP A 11 26.53 -34.38 -2.95
CA ASP A 11 25.84 -35.63 -3.31
C ASP A 11 24.32 -35.49 -3.20
N ASN A 12 23.83 -34.59 -2.34
CA ASN A 12 22.41 -34.30 -2.13
C ASN A 12 22.18 -32.90 -1.51
N ILE A 13 20.91 -32.49 -1.39
CA ILE A 13 20.52 -31.20 -0.80
C ILE A 13 20.81 -31.11 0.72
N GLU A 14 20.86 -32.24 1.43
CA GLU A 14 21.17 -32.27 2.86
C GLU A 14 22.64 -31.91 3.13
N SER A 15 23.55 -32.30 2.24
CA SER A 15 24.96 -31.90 2.26
C SER A 15 25.10 -30.38 2.09
N PHE A 16 24.30 -29.77 1.22
CA PHE A 16 24.28 -28.32 1.05
C PHE A 16 23.85 -27.61 2.35
N TYR A 17 22.77 -28.07 3.00
CA TYR A 17 22.33 -27.46 4.26
C TYR A 17 23.30 -27.70 5.42
N SER A 18 23.96 -28.85 5.45
CA SER A 18 24.95 -29.19 6.47
C SER A 18 26.19 -28.29 6.36
N GLU A 19 26.65 -27.99 5.14
CA GLU A 19 27.76 -27.05 4.93
C GLU A 19 27.41 -25.62 5.42
N LEU A 20 26.17 -25.18 5.21
CA LEU A 20 25.70 -23.91 5.76
C LEU A 20 25.77 -23.89 7.30
N ASP A 21 25.41 -25.01 7.95
CA ASP A 21 25.51 -25.15 9.40
C ASP A 21 26.97 -25.18 9.86
N GLU A 22 27.86 -25.83 9.13
CA GLU A 22 29.29 -25.83 9.44
C GLU A 22 29.88 -24.41 9.36
N ILE A 23 29.53 -23.63 8.32
CA ILE A 23 29.95 -22.24 8.18
C ILE A 23 29.50 -21.40 9.38
N LEU A 24 28.22 -21.49 9.77
CA LEU A 24 27.65 -20.70 10.87
C LEU A 24 28.17 -21.12 12.25
N ASN A 25 28.64 -22.35 12.42
CA ASN A 25 29.20 -22.88 13.67
C ASN A 25 30.72 -22.66 13.81
N ARG A 26 31.38 -22.02 12.84
CA ARG A 26 32.80 -21.67 12.95
C ARG A 26 33.03 -20.77 14.17
N PRO A 27 34.16 -20.94 14.89
CA PRO A 27 34.44 -20.13 16.08
C PRO A 27 34.66 -18.66 15.71
N TYR A 28 34.07 -17.76 16.50
CA TYR A 28 34.22 -16.32 16.39
C TYR A 28 34.51 -15.72 17.77
N SER A 29 35.38 -14.71 17.83
CA SER A 29 35.69 -13.98 19.07
C SER A 29 35.54 -12.47 18.96
N ASN A 30 35.43 -11.95 17.74
CA ASN A 30 35.34 -10.51 17.46
C ASN A 30 34.50 -10.27 16.20
N GLU A 31 34.20 -8.99 15.93
CA GLU A 31 33.40 -8.58 14.78
C GLU A 31 34.01 -8.96 13.42
N GLN A 32 35.34 -9.03 13.30
CA GLN A 32 36.01 -9.39 12.04
C GLN A 32 35.81 -10.86 11.70
N ASP A 33 35.85 -11.75 12.70
CA ASP A 33 35.53 -13.16 12.51
C ASP A 33 34.09 -13.33 12.03
N VAL A 34 33.16 -12.59 12.66
CA VAL A 34 31.74 -12.57 12.27
C VAL A 34 31.58 -12.13 10.82
N GLN A 35 32.16 -10.98 10.44
CA GLN A 35 32.09 -10.48 9.07
C GLN A 35 32.66 -11.48 8.05
N ARG A 36 33.76 -12.18 8.37
CA ARG A 36 34.33 -13.23 7.51
C ARG A 36 33.36 -14.40 7.35
N ILE A 37 32.78 -14.90 8.43
CA ILE A 37 31.81 -16.01 8.40
C ILE A 37 30.57 -15.62 7.58
N ILE A 38 30.02 -14.42 7.80
CA ILE A 38 28.87 -13.93 7.02
C ILE A 38 29.22 -13.79 5.54
N THR A 39 30.41 -13.28 5.21
CA THR A 39 30.87 -13.18 3.82
C THR A 39 30.94 -14.57 3.17
N GLN A 40 31.50 -15.55 3.86
CA GLN A 40 31.56 -16.94 3.39
C GLN A 40 30.16 -17.51 3.18
N TYR A 41 29.26 -17.33 4.14
CA TYR A 41 27.87 -17.79 4.06
C TYR A 41 27.13 -17.21 2.84
N ILE A 42 27.18 -15.89 2.67
CA ILE A 42 26.50 -15.20 1.56
C ILE A 42 27.10 -15.61 0.21
N ARG A 43 28.43 -15.67 0.09
CA ARG A 43 29.09 -16.09 -1.16
C ARG A 43 28.77 -17.54 -1.52
N PHE A 44 28.75 -18.41 -0.52
CA PHE A 44 28.37 -19.81 -0.71
C PHE A 44 26.94 -19.93 -1.21
N LEU A 45 25.98 -19.21 -0.60
CA LEU A 45 24.61 -19.17 -1.08
C LEU A 45 24.50 -18.63 -2.51
N ILE A 46 25.17 -17.52 -2.83
CA ILE A 46 25.16 -16.95 -4.18
C ILE A 46 25.67 -17.98 -5.20
N ARG A 47 26.81 -18.62 -4.91
CA ARG A 47 27.47 -19.60 -5.78
C ARG A 47 26.57 -20.78 -6.14
N TYR A 48 25.82 -21.31 -5.16
CA TYR A 48 25.02 -22.53 -5.32
C TYR A 48 23.51 -22.27 -5.42
N SER A 49 23.09 -21.00 -5.43
CA SER A 49 21.68 -20.60 -5.42
C SER A 49 20.87 -21.20 -6.58
N LYS A 50 21.43 -21.23 -7.79
CA LYS A 50 20.74 -21.76 -8.98
C LYS A 50 20.46 -23.25 -8.91
N ASP A 51 21.29 -23.99 -8.18
CA ASP A 51 21.20 -25.45 -8.11
C ASP A 51 20.24 -25.90 -6.99
N PHE A 52 20.25 -25.19 -5.85
CA PHE A 52 19.55 -25.61 -4.63
C PHE A 52 18.43 -24.68 -4.15
N LEU A 53 18.36 -23.42 -4.60
CA LEU A 53 17.37 -22.44 -4.15
C LEU A 53 16.42 -22.09 -5.29
N LYS A 54 15.49 -23.01 -5.59
CA LYS A 54 14.55 -22.89 -6.72
C LYS A 54 13.24 -22.24 -6.33
N THR A 55 12.88 -22.30 -5.05
CA THR A 55 11.62 -21.81 -4.52
C THR A 55 11.85 -20.72 -3.47
N LEU A 56 10.85 -19.84 -3.32
CA LEU A 56 10.88 -18.82 -2.27
C LEU A 56 10.97 -19.45 -0.86
N ASN A 57 10.44 -20.66 -0.66
CA ASN A 57 10.53 -21.37 0.62
C ASN A 57 11.98 -21.76 0.95
N GLU A 58 12.72 -22.30 0.00
CA GLU A 58 14.14 -22.66 0.18
C GLU A 58 14.99 -21.41 0.45
N ILE A 59 14.70 -20.30 -0.26
CA ILE A 59 15.37 -19.02 -0.03
C ILE A 59 15.08 -18.49 1.38
N ASN A 60 13.81 -18.53 1.82
CA ASN A 60 13.45 -18.15 3.18
C ASN A 60 14.13 -19.05 4.21
N GLN A 61 14.21 -20.36 3.97
CA GLN A 61 14.83 -21.31 4.89
C GLN A 61 16.31 -20.98 5.13
N VAL A 62 17.08 -20.69 4.07
CA VAL A 62 18.50 -20.31 4.24
C VAL A 62 18.67 -18.91 4.82
N ALA A 63 17.73 -17.99 4.58
CA ALA A 63 17.74 -16.68 5.21
C ALA A 63 17.49 -16.82 6.73
N TYR A 64 16.44 -17.53 7.13
CA TYR A 64 16.12 -17.77 8.54
C TYR A 64 17.18 -18.59 9.26
N LYS A 65 17.82 -19.55 8.58
CA LYS A 65 18.96 -20.29 9.15
C LYS A 65 20.07 -19.34 9.63
N LEU A 66 20.35 -18.26 8.88
CA LEU A 66 21.28 -17.24 9.33
C LEU A 66 20.68 -16.33 10.42
N ILE A 67 19.44 -15.85 10.26
CA ILE A 67 18.81 -14.95 11.24
C ILE A 67 18.68 -15.58 12.62
N ASP A 68 18.33 -16.87 12.68
CA ASP A 68 18.15 -17.62 13.93
C ASP A 68 19.44 -18.22 14.48
N SER A 69 20.56 -18.05 13.76
CA SER A 69 21.86 -18.57 14.17
C SER A 69 22.39 -17.87 15.42
N LYS A 70 23.19 -18.60 16.21
CA LYS A 70 23.84 -18.03 17.41
C LYS A 70 24.70 -16.80 17.08
N ILE A 71 25.42 -16.82 15.96
CA ILE A 71 26.26 -15.70 15.53
C ILE A 71 25.44 -14.44 15.27
N CYS A 72 24.24 -14.58 14.69
CA CYS A 72 23.31 -13.47 14.51
C CYS A 72 22.72 -12.99 15.83
N LEU A 73 22.36 -13.90 16.75
CA LEU A 73 21.84 -13.51 18.07
C LEU A 73 22.90 -12.76 18.91
N ASP A 74 24.16 -13.17 18.84
CA ASP A 74 25.26 -12.55 19.59
C ASP A 74 25.71 -11.20 18.97
N TYR A 75 25.65 -11.06 17.64
CA TYR A 75 26.21 -9.93 16.88
C TYR A 75 25.26 -9.32 15.84
N SER A 76 23.95 -9.24 16.12
CA SER A 76 22.91 -8.94 15.12
C SER A 76 23.17 -7.64 14.32
N THR A 77 23.54 -6.55 14.99
CA THR A 77 23.81 -5.26 14.33
C THR A 77 25.02 -5.34 13.40
N VAL A 78 26.06 -6.06 13.80
CA VAL A 78 27.28 -6.28 13.01
C VAL A 78 26.96 -7.12 11.77
N VAL A 79 26.18 -8.20 11.95
CA VAL A 79 25.76 -9.08 10.85
C VAL A 79 24.94 -8.29 9.83
N LEU A 80 23.89 -7.58 10.27
CA LEU A 80 23.01 -6.84 9.37
C LEU A 80 23.73 -5.67 8.70
N ALA A 81 24.54 -4.89 9.43
CA ALA A 81 25.33 -3.81 8.84
C ALA A 81 26.32 -4.33 7.80
N HIS A 82 26.97 -5.47 8.08
CA HIS A 82 27.89 -6.10 7.13
C HIS A 82 27.17 -6.57 5.87
N ILE A 83 26.00 -7.20 6.00
CA ILE A 83 25.17 -7.60 4.84
C ILE A 83 24.82 -6.38 4.00
N ILE A 84 24.41 -5.27 4.62
CA ILE A 84 24.09 -4.02 3.91
C ILE A 84 25.31 -3.50 3.14
N HIS A 85 26.41 -3.23 3.83
CA HIS A 85 27.54 -2.49 3.24
C HIS A 85 28.44 -3.35 2.34
N SER A 86 28.58 -4.63 2.65
CA SER A 86 29.52 -5.52 1.95
C SER A 86 28.87 -6.33 0.83
N HIS A 87 27.55 -6.52 0.87
CA HIS A 87 26.83 -7.34 -0.12
C HIS A 87 25.69 -6.57 -0.78
N ALA A 88 24.65 -6.22 -0.02
CA ALA A 88 23.42 -5.64 -0.55
C ALA A 88 23.63 -4.31 -1.27
N LEU A 89 24.65 -3.52 -0.96
CA LEU A 89 24.97 -2.27 -1.67
C LEU A 89 25.97 -2.43 -2.82
N LYS A 90 26.68 -3.57 -2.92
CA LYS A 90 27.78 -3.77 -3.86
C LYS A 90 27.45 -4.73 -5.00
N GLU A 91 26.74 -5.81 -4.68
CA GLU A 91 26.46 -6.92 -5.59
C GLU A 91 25.05 -6.77 -6.20
N GLN A 92 24.81 -7.36 -7.37
CA GLN A 92 23.47 -7.45 -7.99
C GLN A 92 22.88 -8.83 -7.73
N GLU A 93 22.73 -9.17 -6.45
CA GLU A 93 22.33 -10.50 -5.99
C GLU A 93 21.15 -10.39 -5.04
N TYR A 94 20.22 -11.35 -5.09
CA TYR A 94 18.98 -11.30 -4.32
C TYR A 94 19.12 -11.87 -2.90
N ILE A 95 20.12 -12.71 -2.65
CA ILE A 95 20.35 -13.38 -1.37
C ILE A 95 20.51 -12.37 -0.22
N PRO A 96 21.32 -11.30 -0.34
CA PRO A 96 21.41 -10.28 0.70
C PRO A 96 20.06 -9.64 1.03
N TYR A 97 19.23 -9.35 0.01
CA TYR A 97 17.90 -8.79 0.21
C TYR A 97 16.96 -9.76 0.92
N ALA A 98 17.04 -11.05 0.59
CA ALA A 98 16.26 -12.10 1.23
C ALA A 98 16.57 -12.18 2.74
N VAL A 99 17.86 -12.12 3.11
CA VAL A 99 18.28 -12.13 4.50
C VAL A 99 17.80 -10.88 5.24
N LEU A 100 17.96 -9.69 4.64
CA LEU A 100 17.49 -8.43 5.24
C LEU A 100 15.96 -8.41 5.41
N LEU A 101 15.22 -8.92 4.43
CA LEU A 101 13.77 -9.03 4.51
C LEU A 101 13.35 -10.00 5.62
N ALA A 102 14.00 -11.17 5.72
CA ALA A 102 13.74 -12.15 6.78
C ALA A 102 14.01 -11.55 8.18
N ALA A 103 15.13 -10.84 8.34
CA ALA A 103 15.48 -10.19 9.61
C ALA A 103 14.40 -9.22 10.10
N GLY A 104 13.82 -8.44 9.18
CA GLY A 104 12.83 -7.41 9.51
C GLY A 104 11.38 -7.90 9.55
N ARG A 105 11.07 -9.09 9.03
CA ARG A 105 9.69 -9.61 8.90
C ARG A 105 9.04 -9.86 10.25
N ASP A 106 9.74 -10.54 11.15
CA ASP A 106 9.17 -10.96 12.44
C ASP A 106 9.42 -9.94 13.56
N GLU A 107 10.47 -9.14 13.42
CA GLU A 107 10.90 -8.17 14.42
C GLU A 107 11.03 -6.76 13.82
N PRO A 108 10.03 -5.87 14.01
CA PRO A 108 10.03 -4.52 13.43
C PRO A 108 11.26 -3.67 13.81
N ARG A 109 11.93 -3.98 14.93
CA ARG A 109 13.17 -3.32 15.35
C ARG A 109 14.31 -3.52 14.34
N TRP A 110 14.40 -4.70 13.72
CA TRP A 110 15.47 -4.99 12.76
C TRP A 110 15.22 -4.28 11.44
N MET A 111 13.96 -4.20 10.97
CA MET A 111 13.66 -3.41 9.78
C MET A 111 13.96 -1.92 9.99
N LYS A 112 13.70 -1.38 11.19
CA LYS A 112 14.10 -0.01 11.58
C LYS A 112 15.61 0.17 11.62
N PHE A 113 16.35 -0.82 12.17
CA PHE A 113 17.80 -0.80 12.14
C PHE A 113 18.32 -0.78 10.70
N ILE A 114 17.85 -1.69 9.84
CA ILE A 114 18.22 -1.77 8.42
C ILE A 114 17.97 -0.44 7.72
N LEU A 115 16.80 0.17 7.93
CA LEU A 115 16.49 1.49 7.39
C LEU A 115 17.50 2.54 7.87
N SER A 116 17.76 2.62 9.18
CA SER A 116 18.68 3.61 9.76
C SER A 116 20.12 3.44 9.25
N GLU A 117 20.59 2.20 9.14
CA GLU A 117 21.95 1.85 8.71
C GLU A 117 22.13 2.08 7.19
N SER A 118 21.03 2.01 6.43
CA SER A 118 21.01 2.29 5.00
C SER A 118 21.10 3.79 4.68
N ILE A 119 20.83 4.67 5.65
CA ILE A 119 20.81 6.12 5.47
C ILE A 119 22.19 6.71 5.73
N GLN A 120 22.79 7.33 4.71
CA GLN A 120 24.03 8.08 4.83
C GLN A 120 23.88 9.47 4.21
N SER A 121 24.24 10.52 4.96
CA SER A 121 24.07 11.91 4.53
C SER A 121 22.64 12.19 4.06
N LYS A 122 21.67 11.69 4.85
CA LYS A 122 20.23 11.65 4.60
C LYS A 122 19.79 10.73 3.44
N LYS A 123 20.67 10.28 2.55
CA LYS A 123 20.29 9.40 1.43
C LYS A 123 20.14 7.95 1.86
N ASN A 124 18.97 7.36 1.61
CA ASN A 124 18.75 5.93 1.81
C ASN A 124 19.38 5.14 0.65
N ARG A 125 20.63 4.72 0.81
CA ARG A 125 21.41 4.05 -0.25
C ARG A 125 20.79 2.72 -0.68
N LEU A 126 20.20 1.98 0.25
CA LEU A 126 19.56 0.71 -0.05
C LEU A 126 18.29 0.93 -0.88
N PHE A 127 17.40 1.83 -0.45
CA PHE A 127 16.22 2.21 -1.24
C PHE A 127 16.59 2.65 -2.66
N ARG A 128 17.60 3.51 -2.81
CA ARG A 128 18.09 3.96 -4.13
C ARG A 128 18.49 2.79 -5.02
N LYS A 129 19.24 1.83 -4.47
CA LYS A 129 19.67 0.64 -5.21
C LYS A 129 18.47 -0.24 -5.58
N LEU A 130 17.56 -0.50 -4.65
CA LEU A 130 16.33 -1.26 -4.92
C LEU A 130 15.52 -0.63 -6.07
N ILE A 131 15.28 0.69 -6.03
CA ILE A 131 14.58 1.41 -7.10
C ILE A 131 15.31 1.30 -8.45
N GLN A 132 16.64 1.45 -8.44
CA GLN A 132 17.44 1.32 -9.66
C GLN A 132 17.31 -0.08 -10.26
N GLU A 133 17.36 -1.12 -9.44
CA GLU A 133 17.26 -2.50 -9.93
C GLU A 133 15.84 -2.86 -10.39
N ILE A 134 14.79 -2.33 -9.73
CA ILE A 134 13.41 -2.41 -10.22
C ILE A 134 13.31 -1.78 -11.61
N LYS A 135 13.85 -0.56 -11.80
CA LYS A 135 13.81 0.14 -13.09
C LYS A 135 14.54 -0.61 -14.20
N LEU A 136 15.68 -1.20 -13.88
CA LEU A 136 16.48 -1.95 -14.85
C LEU A 136 15.88 -3.34 -15.16
N GLY A 137 14.91 -3.80 -14.37
CA GLY A 137 14.30 -5.11 -14.54
C GLY A 137 15.27 -6.28 -14.33
N LEU A 138 16.43 -6.07 -13.68
CA LEU A 138 17.56 -7.03 -13.66
C LEU A 138 17.22 -8.43 -13.14
N PHE A 139 16.05 -8.62 -12.54
CA PHE A 139 15.55 -9.88 -11.98
C PHE A 139 14.67 -10.70 -12.95
N HIS A 140 14.81 -10.49 -14.26
CA HIS A 140 14.08 -11.20 -15.32
C HIS A 140 14.17 -12.75 -15.31
N THR A 141 14.90 -13.37 -14.36
CA THR A 141 15.00 -14.83 -14.25
C THR A 141 13.84 -15.47 -13.47
N SER A 142 13.20 -14.78 -12.51
CA SER A 142 11.99 -15.31 -11.83
C SER A 142 11.18 -14.24 -11.08
N PHE A 143 9.86 -14.41 -11.01
CA PHE A 143 8.97 -13.51 -10.26
C PHE A 143 9.17 -13.66 -8.75
N GLU A 144 9.60 -14.83 -8.29
CA GLU A 144 9.90 -15.15 -6.90
C GLU A 144 11.09 -14.31 -6.38
N ILE A 145 12.15 -14.20 -7.17
CA ILE A 145 13.30 -13.34 -6.83
C ILE A 145 12.87 -11.87 -6.83
N SER A 146 12.07 -11.47 -7.83
CA SER A 146 11.54 -10.10 -7.90
C SER A 146 10.65 -9.77 -6.69
N SER A 147 9.88 -10.73 -6.17
CA SER A 147 9.05 -10.57 -4.97
C SER A 147 9.86 -10.18 -3.74
N ILE A 148 11.07 -10.72 -3.55
CA ILE A 148 11.95 -10.39 -2.42
C ILE A 148 12.33 -8.91 -2.45
N LEU A 149 12.77 -8.43 -3.62
CA LEU A 149 13.17 -7.05 -3.84
C LEU A 149 12.01 -6.08 -3.60
N PHE A 150 10.85 -6.38 -4.19
CA PHE A 150 9.65 -5.57 -4.07
C PHE A 150 9.16 -5.52 -2.62
N SER A 151 9.16 -6.67 -1.94
CA SER A 151 8.80 -6.78 -0.53
C SER A 151 9.74 -5.96 0.35
N LEU A 152 11.06 -6.08 0.18
CA LEU A 152 12.01 -5.28 0.97
C LEU A 152 11.86 -3.79 0.71
N CYS A 153 11.67 -3.38 -0.55
CA CYS A 153 11.42 -1.99 -0.90
C CYS A 153 10.13 -1.47 -0.26
N PHE A 154 9.06 -2.29 -0.24
CA PHE A 154 7.80 -1.97 0.43
C PHE A 154 8.00 -1.81 1.95
N GLU A 155 8.68 -2.76 2.59
CA GLU A 155 8.96 -2.73 4.02
C GLU A 155 9.72 -1.47 4.43
N LEU A 156 10.77 -1.11 3.70
CA LEU A 156 11.54 0.12 3.95
C LEU A 156 10.71 1.38 3.71
N SER A 157 9.90 1.39 2.66
CA SER A 157 9.08 2.54 2.28
C SER A 157 7.91 2.78 3.22
N LYS A 158 7.45 1.78 3.98
CA LYS A 158 6.32 1.95 4.91
C LYS A 158 6.73 2.58 6.24
N LEU A 159 8.01 2.45 6.63
CA LEU A 159 8.45 2.70 8.00
C LEU A 159 8.57 4.18 8.35
N ASP A 160 9.12 4.99 7.44
CA ASP A 160 9.34 6.42 7.64
C ASP A 160 9.05 7.20 6.36
N LYS A 161 8.87 8.52 6.50
CA LYS A 161 8.76 9.44 5.37
C LYS A 161 10.06 9.40 4.55
N ILE A 162 9.93 9.10 3.25
CA ILE A 162 11.04 9.14 2.30
C ILE A 162 11.41 10.60 2.04
N GLU A 163 12.72 10.87 2.07
CA GLU A 163 13.26 12.18 1.80
C GLU A 163 13.09 12.56 0.33
N LYS A 164 12.89 13.85 0.04
CA LYS A 164 12.48 14.33 -1.29
C LYS A 164 13.38 13.80 -2.42
N TYR A 165 14.70 13.88 -2.28
CA TYR A 165 15.64 13.46 -3.32
C TYR A 165 15.67 11.94 -3.54
N ASP A 166 15.16 11.14 -2.61
CA ASP A 166 15.00 9.69 -2.76
C ASP A 166 13.65 9.42 -3.41
N LEU A 167 12.59 10.11 -2.99
CA LEU A 167 11.26 10.02 -3.59
C LEU A 167 11.27 10.46 -5.07
N ASP A 168 12.09 11.44 -5.45
CA ASP A 168 12.27 11.88 -6.84
C ASP A 168 12.81 10.75 -7.77
N LEU A 169 13.32 9.65 -7.21
CA LEU A 169 13.68 8.45 -8.00
C LEU A 169 12.45 7.65 -8.43
N VAL A 170 11.33 7.82 -7.73
CA VAL A 170 10.02 7.31 -8.17
C VAL A 170 9.52 8.30 -9.20
N ASP A 171 9.76 8.02 -10.48
CA ASP A 171 9.39 8.88 -11.59
C ASP A 171 8.22 8.30 -12.38
N THR A 172 7.71 9.09 -13.33
CA THR A 172 6.60 8.71 -14.21
C THR A 172 6.85 7.39 -14.91
N SER A 173 8.10 7.14 -15.32
CA SER A 173 8.50 5.91 -16.00
C SER A 173 8.35 4.69 -15.09
N LEU A 174 8.81 4.79 -13.85
CA LEU A 174 8.70 3.71 -12.88
C LEU A 174 7.23 3.40 -12.56
N ILE A 175 6.40 4.40 -12.29
CA ILE A 175 4.97 4.17 -12.00
C ILE A 175 4.27 3.49 -13.19
N ASN A 176 4.58 3.92 -14.42
CA ASN A 176 4.07 3.27 -15.63
C ASN A 176 4.54 1.82 -15.76
N GLN A 177 5.81 1.54 -15.47
CA GLN A 177 6.37 0.19 -15.48
C GLN A 177 5.67 -0.71 -14.46
N LEU A 178 5.45 -0.23 -13.23
CA LEU A 178 4.75 -0.98 -12.19
C LEU A 178 3.30 -1.27 -12.60
N LEU A 179 2.58 -0.28 -13.15
CA LEU A 179 1.22 -0.51 -13.64
C LEU A 179 1.17 -1.50 -14.81
N ASN A 180 2.16 -1.48 -15.71
CA ASN A 180 2.28 -2.47 -16.78
C ASN A 180 2.53 -3.88 -16.21
N LEU A 181 3.41 -4.01 -15.21
CA LEU A 181 3.65 -5.28 -14.52
C LEU A 181 2.38 -5.83 -13.88
N VAL A 182 1.54 -4.99 -13.28
CA VAL A 182 0.23 -5.43 -12.75
C VAL A 182 -0.67 -5.99 -13.86
N GLN A 183 -0.63 -5.39 -15.05
CA GLN A 183 -1.42 -5.87 -16.19
C GLN A 183 -0.88 -7.19 -16.76
N GLU A 184 0.44 -7.32 -16.85
CA GLU A 184 1.11 -8.50 -17.38
C GLU A 184 0.99 -9.71 -16.46
N THR A 185 0.95 -9.50 -15.14
CA THR A 185 0.95 -10.55 -14.11
C THR A 185 -0.44 -10.87 -13.57
N ARG A 186 -1.49 -10.61 -14.36
CA ARG A 186 -2.90 -10.82 -13.96
C ARG A 186 -3.32 -12.30 -13.79
N GLY A 187 -2.47 -13.25 -14.15
CA GLY A 187 -2.80 -14.69 -14.07
C GLY A 187 -2.62 -15.24 -12.66
N ASP A 188 -3.44 -16.23 -12.28
CA ASP A 188 -3.45 -16.82 -10.93
C ASP A 188 -2.07 -17.32 -10.48
N ALA A 189 -1.26 -17.85 -11.39
CA ALA A 189 0.08 -18.34 -11.08
C ALA A 189 1.05 -17.23 -10.61
N GLN A 190 0.80 -15.98 -10.99
CA GLN A 190 1.61 -14.81 -10.65
C GLN A 190 0.94 -13.87 -9.64
N GLU A 191 -0.21 -14.26 -9.07
CA GLU A 191 -1.01 -13.42 -8.18
C GLU A 191 -0.20 -12.85 -7.00
N SER A 192 0.65 -13.67 -6.37
CA SER A 192 1.46 -13.22 -5.24
C SER A 192 2.40 -12.07 -5.63
N PHE A 193 3.09 -12.19 -6.77
CA PHE A 193 3.99 -11.13 -7.24
C PHE A 193 3.20 -9.91 -7.70
N ASN A 194 2.04 -10.10 -8.35
CA ASN A 194 1.14 -9.01 -8.71
C ASN A 194 0.80 -8.14 -7.49
N TYR A 195 0.48 -8.78 -6.37
CA TYR A 195 0.18 -8.07 -5.12
C TYR A 195 1.39 -7.33 -4.54
N ASP A 196 2.61 -7.84 -4.70
CA ASP A 196 3.82 -7.11 -4.29
C ASP A 196 4.04 -5.84 -5.11
N VAL A 197 3.75 -5.88 -6.42
CA VAL A 197 3.76 -4.69 -7.28
C VAL A 197 2.72 -3.67 -6.83
N ILE A 198 1.50 -4.13 -6.51
CA ILE A 198 0.41 -3.25 -6.03
C ILE A 198 0.78 -2.63 -4.67
N ARG A 199 1.37 -3.41 -3.75
CA ARG A 199 1.85 -2.90 -2.45
C ARG A 199 2.86 -1.77 -2.60
N LEU A 200 3.76 -1.84 -3.58
CA LEU A 200 4.67 -0.73 -3.87
C LEU A 200 3.94 0.52 -4.38
N LEU A 201 2.99 0.37 -5.31
CA LEU A 201 2.18 1.50 -5.78
C LEU A 201 1.40 2.17 -4.64
N LEU A 202 0.86 1.35 -3.73
CA LEU A 202 0.13 1.80 -2.54
C LEU A 202 1.02 2.60 -1.58
N VAL A 203 2.21 2.09 -1.24
CA VAL A 203 3.12 2.81 -0.34
C VAL A 203 3.70 4.06 -0.99
N PHE A 204 3.95 4.07 -2.31
CA PHE A 204 4.38 5.29 -3.00
C PHE A 204 3.30 6.37 -2.98
N ASN A 205 2.03 6.01 -3.18
CA ASN A 205 0.92 6.96 -3.01
C ASN A 205 0.93 7.57 -1.60
N GLU A 206 1.09 6.74 -0.56
CA GLU A 206 1.20 7.24 0.82
C GLU A 206 2.39 8.19 1.00
N GLN A 207 3.55 7.84 0.43
CA GLN A 207 4.75 8.68 0.51
C GLN A 207 4.56 10.04 -0.17
N TYR A 208 3.88 10.10 -1.32
CA TYR A 208 3.50 11.38 -1.93
C TYR A 208 2.52 12.17 -1.05
N MET A 209 1.52 11.53 -0.44
CA MET A 209 0.61 12.20 0.50
C MET A 209 1.35 12.78 1.71
N MET A 210 2.38 12.09 2.21
CA MET A 210 3.19 12.52 3.36
C MET A 210 4.28 13.54 2.97
N SER A 211 4.67 13.60 1.70
CA SER A 211 5.74 14.46 1.20
C SER A 211 5.45 15.94 1.43
N GLY A 212 4.17 16.34 1.41
CA GLY A 212 3.74 17.73 1.38
C GLY A 212 3.92 18.40 0.02
N GLN A 213 4.27 17.63 -1.01
CA GLN A 213 4.22 18.09 -2.40
C GLN A 213 2.75 18.31 -2.81
N SER A 214 2.50 19.31 -3.65
CA SER A 214 1.16 19.59 -4.18
C SER A 214 0.68 18.51 -5.15
N GLU A 215 1.62 17.76 -5.72
CA GLU A 215 1.39 16.76 -6.76
C GLU A 215 1.62 15.36 -6.19
N ASN A 216 0.79 14.42 -6.63
CA ASN A 216 0.91 13.01 -6.31
C ASN A 216 1.06 12.25 -7.63
N LEU A 217 2.30 11.84 -7.90
CA LEU A 217 2.67 11.27 -9.19
C LEU A 217 1.91 9.98 -9.52
N VAL A 218 1.57 9.18 -8.51
CA VAL A 218 0.76 7.97 -8.70
C VAL A 218 -0.60 8.36 -9.28
N LEU A 219 -1.27 9.36 -8.69
CA LEU A 219 -2.55 9.86 -9.19
C LEU A 219 -2.43 10.54 -10.55
N ASP A 220 -1.33 11.26 -10.81
CA ASP A 220 -1.07 11.91 -12.10
C ASP A 220 -1.00 10.86 -13.21
N VAL A 221 -0.23 9.79 -13.00
CA VAL A 221 -0.11 8.68 -13.96
C VAL A 221 -1.41 7.93 -14.12
N LEU A 222 -2.14 7.65 -13.03
CA LEU A 222 -3.45 7.00 -13.12
C LEU A 222 -4.43 7.82 -13.97
N SER A 223 -4.39 9.15 -13.87
CA SER A 223 -5.26 10.02 -14.66
C SER A 223 -4.98 10.01 -16.16
N GLN A 224 -3.76 9.65 -16.55
CA GLN A 224 -3.35 9.47 -17.95
C GLN A 224 -3.67 8.06 -18.47
N ARG A 225 -4.11 7.14 -17.60
CA ARG A 225 -4.26 5.71 -17.88
C ARG A 225 -5.67 5.18 -17.67
N ILE A 226 -6.67 6.06 -17.63
CA ILE A 226 -8.09 5.67 -17.52
C ILE A 226 -8.42 4.68 -18.66
N GLY A 227 -9.02 3.53 -18.30
CA GLY A 227 -9.35 2.45 -19.23
C GLY A 227 -8.17 1.55 -19.68
N THR A 228 -6.97 1.77 -19.13
CA THR A 228 -5.77 0.93 -19.41
C THR A 228 -5.15 0.33 -18.15
N SER A 229 -5.77 0.54 -16.99
CA SER A 229 -5.30 0.11 -15.66
C SER A 229 -6.36 -0.72 -14.92
N ASP A 230 -7.22 -1.41 -15.67
CA ASP A 230 -8.42 -2.08 -15.15
C ASP A 230 -8.12 -3.24 -14.19
N ILE A 231 -7.03 -3.99 -14.41
CA ILE A 231 -6.63 -5.05 -13.46
C ILE A 231 -6.14 -4.42 -12.16
N PHE A 232 -5.48 -3.26 -12.21
CA PHE A 232 -5.08 -2.55 -10.99
C PHE A 232 -6.31 -2.12 -10.18
N SER A 233 -7.30 -1.49 -10.80
CA SER A 233 -8.54 -1.10 -10.10
C SER A 233 -9.30 -2.31 -9.55
N ALA A 234 -9.46 -3.37 -10.33
CA ALA A 234 -10.10 -4.60 -9.86
C ALA A 234 -9.34 -5.23 -8.68
N ASN A 235 -8.01 -5.30 -8.75
CA ASN A 235 -7.20 -5.88 -7.68
C ASN A 235 -7.21 -5.03 -6.41
N LEU A 236 -7.36 -3.70 -6.48
CA LEU A 236 -7.58 -2.88 -5.27
C LEU A 236 -8.83 -3.33 -4.51
N ILE A 237 -9.94 -3.56 -5.22
CA ILE A 237 -11.20 -4.00 -4.60
C ILE A 237 -11.07 -5.44 -4.09
N PHE A 238 -10.47 -6.32 -4.88
CA PHE A 238 -10.25 -7.70 -4.50
C PHE A 238 -9.37 -7.83 -3.25
N MET A 239 -8.22 -7.14 -3.22
CA MET A 239 -7.31 -7.13 -2.09
C MET A 239 -7.96 -6.51 -0.85
N LEU A 240 -8.75 -5.44 -0.99
CA LEU A 240 -9.49 -4.86 0.14
C LEU A 240 -10.47 -5.86 0.76
N ASN A 241 -11.15 -6.65 -0.07
CA ASN A 241 -12.12 -7.65 0.36
C ASN A 241 -11.49 -8.90 1.00
N ARG A 242 -10.21 -9.20 0.71
CA ARG A 242 -9.52 -10.44 1.14
C ARG A 242 -8.38 -10.22 2.13
N SER A 243 -7.85 -9.01 2.24
CA SER A 243 -6.73 -8.72 3.14
C SER A 243 -7.17 -8.77 4.59
N ASN A 244 -6.42 -9.52 5.40
CA ASN A 244 -6.49 -9.47 6.87
C ASN A 244 -5.46 -8.51 7.47
N ASP A 245 -4.60 -7.91 6.63
CA ASP A 245 -3.61 -6.93 7.06
C ASP A 245 -4.22 -5.53 7.03
N THR A 246 -4.47 -4.98 8.22
CA THR A 246 -4.97 -3.62 8.44
C THR A 246 -4.10 -2.56 7.78
N CYS A 247 -2.78 -2.73 7.75
CA CYS A 247 -1.87 -1.79 7.09
C CYS A 247 -2.19 -1.70 5.59
N ILE A 248 -2.30 -2.85 4.92
CA ILE A 248 -2.67 -2.91 3.50
C ILE A 248 -4.06 -2.33 3.25
N GLN A 249 -5.05 -2.65 4.09
CA GLN A 249 -6.40 -2.09 3.96
C GLN A 249 -6.38 -0.56 4.08
N ILE A 250 -5.64 0.00 5.04
CA ILE A 250 -5.49 1.46 5.19
C ILE A 250 -4.80 2.08 3.98
N LEU A 251 -3.75 1.45 3.44
CA LEU A 251 -3.08 1.95 2.24
C LEU A 251 -4.01 1.99 1.02
N ILE A 252 -4.80 0.93 0.82
CA ILE A 252 -5.82 0.87 -0.24
C ILE A 252 -6.85 1.99 -0.03
N LEU A 253 -7.38 2.14 1.18
CA LEU A 253 -8.36 3.19 1.49
C LEU A 253 -7.80 4.60 1.30
N LYS A 254 -6.51 4.84 1.62
CA LYS A 254 -5.85 6.12 1.33
C LYS A 254 -5.77 6.40 -0.16
N LEU A 255 -5.42 5.40 -0.98
CA LEU A 255 -5.40 5.56 -2.44
C LEU A 255 -6.82 5.78 -2.98
N LEU A 256 -7.82 5.01 -2.55
CA LEU A 256 -9.22 5.18 -2.95
C LEU A 256 -9.75 6.58 -2.61
N TYR A 257 -9.49 7.07 -1.40
CA TYR A 257 -9.83 8.44 -1.01
C TYR A 257 -9.20 9.46 -1.95
N ALA A 258 -7.91 9.29 -2.26
CA ALA A 258 -7.17 10.20 -3.12
C ALA A 258 -7.69 10.18 -4.58
N ILE A 259 -8.09 9.01 -5.09
CA ILE A 259 -8.73 8.87 -6.40
C ILE A 259 -10.09 9.59 -6.41
N PHE A 260 -10.97 9.32 -5.44
CA PHE A 260 -12.33 9.89 -5.40
C PHE A 260 -12.37 11.38 -5.02
N THR A 261 -11.26 11.98 -4.62
CA THR A 261 -11.16 13.42 -4.35
C THR A 261 -10.43 14.18 -5.45
N ARG A 262 -10.07 13.50 -6.54
CA ARG A 262 -9.41 14.11 -7.69
C ARG A 262 -10.34 14.11 -8.90
N THR A 263 -10.72 15.31 -9.34
CA THR A 263 -11.79 15.52 -10.35
C THR A 263 -11.58 14.75 -11.66
N ASN A 264 -10.35 14.62 -12.14
CA ASN A 264 -10.05 13.88 -13.37
C ASN A 264 -10.05 12.35 -13.20
N LEU A 265 -10.27 11.84 -11.98
CA LEU A 265 -10.31 10.41 -11.65
C LEU A 265 -11.69 9.93 -11.19
N TYR A 266 -12.71 10.79 -11.21
CA TYR A 266 -14.08 10.44 -10.76
C TYR A 266 -14.67 9.24 -11.51
N GLU A 267 -14.29 9.05 -12.78
CA GLU A 267 -14.72 7.94 -13.63
C GLU A 267 -13.68 6.81 -13.75
N TYR A 268 -12.67 6.76 -12.88
CA TYR A 268 -11.58 5.79 -12.97
C TYR A 268 -12.03 4.34 -12.77
N PHE A 269 -13.03 4.10 -11.91
CA PHE A 269 -13.58 2.78 -11.63
C PHE A 269 -14.83 2.52 -12.48
N TYR A 270 -15.02 1.26 -12.89
CA TYR A 270 -16.29 0.83 -13.46
C TYR A 270 -17.39 0.87 -12.39
N THR A 271 -18.62 1.19 -12.81
CA THR A 271 -19.76 1.30 -11.89
C THR A 271 -20.03 0.01 -11.10
N ASN A 272 -19.77 -1.16 -11.69
CA ASN A 272 -19.91 -2.45 -11.01
C ASN A 272 -18.93 -2.58 -9.82
N ASP A 273 -17.68 -2.16 -10.01
CA ASP A 273 -16.67 -2.19 -8.95
C ASP A 273 -17.04 -1.24 -7.82
N LEU A 274 -17.66 -0.10 -8.13
CA LEU A 274 -18.16 0.83 -7.11
C LEU A 274 -19.30 0.23 -6.28
N TYR A 275 -20.20 -0.54 -6.90
CA TYR A 275 -21.23 -1.27 -6.15
C TYR A 275 -20.61 -2.30 -5.19
N VAL A 276 -19.63 -3.07 -5.68
CA VAL A 276 -18.88 -4.01 -4.83
C VAL A 276 -18.16 -3.28 -3.69
N LEU A 277 -17.54 -2.13 -3.97
CA LEU A 277 -16.87 -1.33 -2.96
C LEU A 277 -17.84 -0.82 -1.88
N VAL A 278 -19.03 -0.34 -2.26
CA VAL A 278 -20.08 0.04 -1.30
C VAL A 278 -20.46 -1.15 -0.43
N ASP A 279 -20.67 -2.33 -1.02
CA ASP A 279 -21.04 -3.54 -0.28
C ASP A 279 -19.95 -3.98 0.70
N ILE A 280 -18.67 -3.89 0.31
CA ILE A 280 -17.53 -4.10 1.21
C ILE A 280 -17.58 -3.09 2.35
N ILE A 281 -17.66 -1.79 2.07
CA ILE A 281 -17.67 -0.74 3.09
C ILE A 281 -18.80 -0.96 4.10
N LEU A 282 -20.02 -1.23 3.64
CA LEU A 282 -21.18 -1.44 4.52
C LEU A 282 -21.02 -2.66 5.41
N ARG A 283 -20.44 -3.75 4.90
CA ARG A 283 -20.13 -4.95 5.68
C ARG A 283 -19.07 -4.66 6.74
N GLU A 284 -17.96 -4.03 6.35
CA GLU A 284 -16.83 -3.78 7.24
C GLU A 284 -17.18 -2.79 8.36
N VAL A 285 -17.85 -1.67 8.06
CA VAL A 285 -18.23 -0.70 9.12
C VAL A 285 -19.18 -1.29 10.17
N CYS A 286 -19.95 -2.31 9.82
CA CYS A 286 -20.81 -3.04 10.75
C CYS A 286 -20.09 -4.17 11.51
N GLY A 287 -19.06 -4.77 10.88
CA GLY A 287 -18.37 -5.95 11.38
C GLY A 287 -17.12 -5.69 12.24
N LEU A 288 -16.57 -4.48 12.18
CA LEU A 288 -15.35 -4.13 12.91
C LEU A 288 -15.56 -4.14 14.44
N GLY A 289 -14.57 -4.65 15.17
CA GLY A 289 -14.57 -4.71 16.63
C GLY A 289 -14.27 -3.36 17.31
N ASP A 290 -14.15 -3.39 18.64
CA ASP A 290 -13.98 -2.18 19.48
C ASP A 290 -12.49 -1.83 19.77
N THR A 291 -11.53 -2.39 19.03
CA THR A 291 -10.09 -2.09 19.20
C THR A 291 -9.72 -0.73 18.59
N LYS A 292 -8.56 -0.18 18.96
CA LYS A 292 -8.07 1.09 18.40
C LYS A 292 -7.79 0.97 16.90
N GLU A 293 -7.24 -0.17 16.48
CA GLU A 293 -6.93 -0.51 15.10
C GLU A 293 -8.22 -0.62 14.27
N ALA A 294 -9.21 -1.35 14.79
CA ALA A 294 -10.53 -1.48 14.16
C ALA A 294 -11.23 -0.13 14.05
N GLN A 295 -11.16 0.71 15.09
CA GLN A 295 -11.69 2.08 15.07
C GLN A 295 -10.99 2.96 14.01
N THR A 296 -9.67 2.85 13.88
CA THR A 296 -8.91 3.58 12.85
C THR A 296 -9.35 3.16 11.44
N LEU A 297 -9.52 1.86 11.23
CA LEU A 297 -9.98 1.30 9.96
C LEU A 297 -11.44 1.70 9.64
N LEU A 298 -12.34 1.67 10.63
CA LEU A 298 -13.71 2.15 10.51
C LEU A 298 -13.76 3.61 10.05
N GLU A 299 -12.95 4.48 10.69
CA GLU A 299 -12.89 5.88 10.30
C GLU A 299 -12.27 6.07 8.90
N ALA A 300 -11.36 5.19 8.46
CA ALA A 300 -10.82 5.22 7.10
C ALA A 300 -11.89 4.84 6.06
N TYR A 301 -12.67 3.79 6.31
CA TYR A 301 -13.81 3.41 5.46
C TYR A 301 -14.83 4.54 5.32
N LEU A 302 -15.21 5.19 6.44
CA LEU A 302 -16.14 6.32 6.40
C LEU A 302 -15.58 7.53 5.64
N ARG A 303 -14.27 7.79 5.72
CA ARG A 303 -13.62 8.87 4.94
C ARG A 303 -13.66 8.58 3.44
N VAL A 304 -13.58 7.32 3.02
CA VAL A 304 -13.70 6.92 1.61
C VAL A 304 -15.15 6.94 1.14
N LEU A 305 -16.11 6.56 2.01
CA LEU A 305 -17.52 6.46 1.65
C LEU A 305 -18.10 7.79 1.15
N GLU A 306 -17.76 8.92 1.78
CA GLU A 306 -18.28 10.24 1.36
C GLU A 306 -17.93 10.60 -0.09
N PRO A 307 -16.64 10.73 -0.49
CA PRO A 307 -16.29 11.05 -1.86
C PRO A 307 -16.66 9.92 -2.83
N LEU A 308 -16.69 8.65 -2.40
CA LEU A 308 -17.22 7.56 -3.24
C LEU A 308 -18.67 7.84 -3.67
N LEU A 309 -19.50 8.34 -2.77
CA LEU A 309 -20.91 8.60 -3.05
C LEU A 309 -21.15 9.91 -3.81
N GLU A 310 -20.33 10.94 -3.57
CA GLU A 310 -20.51 12.28 -4.15
C GLU A 310 -19.75 12.51 -5.46
N ASN A 311 -18.58 11.89 -5.62
CA ASN A 311 -17.61 12.23 -6.65
C ASN A 311 -17.41 11.09 -7.66
N THR A 312 -18.39 10.21 -7.81
CA THR A 312 -18.34 9.12 -8.79
C THR A 312 -19.67 9.01 -9.53
N GLN A 313 -19.80 8.02 -10.40
CA GLN A 313 -21.05 7.67 -11.07
C GLN A 313 -22.22 7.48 -10.09
N LEU A 314 -21.93 7.10 -8.83
CA LEU A 314 -22.93 6.88 -7.78
C LEU A 314 -23.70 8.14 -7.39
N ASN A 315 -23.16 9.33 -7.63
CA ASN A 315 -23.89 10.59 -7.41
C ASN A 315 -25.13 10.64 -8.32
N SER A 316 -24.95 10.34 -9.61
CA SER A 316 -26.05 10.32 -10.58
C SER A 316 -26.99 9.13 -10.42
N ARG A 317 -26.48 7.99 -9.92
CA ARG A 317 -27.24 6.75 -9.73
C ARG A 317 -26.99 6.18 -8.33
N PRO A 318 -27.67 6.71 -7.29
CA PRO A 318 -27.44 6.31 -5.91
C PRO A 318 -27.73 4.81 -5.68
N TYR A 319 -26.69 4.04 -5.39
CA TYR A 319 -26.78 2.62 -5.04
C TYR A 319 -27.12 2.45 -3.56
N LYS A 320 -28.03 1.52 -3.23
CA LYS A 320 -28.37 1.15 -1.84
C LYS A 320 -28.67 2.30 -0.87
N LYS A 321 -29.23 3.42 -1.38
CA LYS A 321 -29.35 4.67 -0.61
C LYS A 321 -29.96 4.51 0.79
N ASN A 322 -31.06 3.76 0.90
CA ASN A 322 -31.77 3.53 2.16
C ASN A 322 -30.96 2.66 3.13
N GLU A 323 -30.21 1.68 2.63
CA GLU A 323 -29.36 0.80 3.43
C GLU A 323 -28.17 1.56 4.00
N ILE A 324 -27.52 2.37 3.17
CA ILE A 324 -26.42 3.27 3.60
C ILE A 324 -26.90 4.18 4.74
N TYR A 325 -28.03 4.88 4.56
CA TYR A 325 -28.57 5.75 5.60
C TYR A 325 -28.88 5.00 6.90
N ARG A 326 -29.47 3.80 6.82
CA ARG A 326 -29.74 2.97 8.00
C ARG A 326 -28.46 2.57 8.74
N VAL A 327 -27.43 2.12 8.02
CA VAL A 327 -26.13 1.76 8.61
C VAL A 327 -25.49 2.97 9.27
N LEU A 328 -25.48 4.12 8.61
CA LEU A 328 -24.98 5.38 9.17
C LEU A 328 -25.72 5.74 10.47
N GLN A 329 -27.05 5.66 10.50
CA GLN A 329 -27.84 5.92 11.71
C GLN A 329 -27.51 4.95 12.84
N GLN A 330 -27.30 3.67 12.55
CA GLN A 330 -26.91 2.66 13.54
C GLN A 330 -25.53 2.95 14.15
N LEU A 331 -24.59 3.49 13.38
CA LEU A 331 -23.26 3.86 13.88
C LEU A 331 -23.28 4.99 14.93
N ILE A 332 -24.25 5.90 14.85
CA ILE A 332 -24.40 7.02 15.81
C ILE A 332 -25.44 6.77 16.90
N HIS A 333 -26.35 5.81 16.70
CA HIS A 333 -27.35 5.37 17.67
C HIS A 333 -27.23 3.85 17.90
N PRO A 334 -26.09 3.36 18.41
CA PRO A 334 -25.91 1.92 18.61
C PRO A 334 -26.94 1.40 19.63
N GLY A 335 -27.62 0.31 19.30
CA GLY A 335 -28.38 -0.47 20.28
C GLY A 335 -27.39 -1.16 21.22
N MET A 336 -27.54 -0.96 22.54
CA MET A 336 -26.60 -1.31 23.62
C MET A 336 -25.46 -0.30 23.85
N ARG A 337 -24.91 -0.30 25.08
CA ARG A 337 -23.93 0.65 25.68
C ARG A 337 -22.56 0.75 24.96
N ARG A 338 -22.49 0.66 23.62
CA ARG A 338 -21.28 0.99 22.86
C ARG A 338 -21.06 2.50 22.86
N LYS A 339 -19.86 2.91 23.24
CA LYS A 339 -19.46 4.31 23.23
C LYS A 339 -19.14 4.72 21.80
N VAL A 340 -19.92 5.63 21.23
CA VAL A 340 -19.65 6.18 19.91
C VAL A 340 -18.45 7.12 19.97
N HIS A 341 -17.43 6.85 19.15
CA HIS A 341 -16.26 7.72 19.05
C HIS A 341 -16.63 9.07 18.42
N SER A 342 -16.06 10.16 18.94
CA SER A 342 -16.42 11.53 18.50
C SER A 342 -16.13 11.75 17.01
N THR A 343 -15.01 11.21 16.51
CA THR A 343 -14.63 11.29 15.10
C THR A 343 -15.61 10.52 14.22
N THR A 344 -15.99 9.29 14.57
CA THR A 344 -17.02 8.53 13.85
C THR A 344 -18.32 9.31 13.76
N LYS A 345 -18.80 9.84 14.89
CA LYS A 345 -20.04 10.65 14.92
C LYS A 345 -19.97 11.84 13.98
N ARG A 346 -18.83 12.54 13.94
CA ARG A 346 -18.60 13.67 13.05
C ARG A 346 -18.59 13.26 11.57
N LEU A 347 -17.90 12.17 11.22
CA LEU A 347 -17.85 11.67 9.84
C LEU A 347 -19.23 11.23 9.35
N VAL A 348 -19.95 10.45 10.17
CA VAL A 348 -21.30 9.96 9.84
C VAL A 348 -22.27 11.12 9.61
N LYS A 349 -22.29 12.10 10.52
CA LYS A 349 -23.15 13.28 10.38
C LYS A 349 -22.85 14.03 9.09
N ARG A 350 -21.57 14.25 8.80
CA ARG A 350 -21.13 14.93 7.58
C ARG A 350 -21.61 14.21 6.32
N ILE A 351 -21.54 12.88 6.27
CA ILE A 351 -22.06 12.09 5.14
C ILE A 351 -23.58 12.27 4.99
N ILE A 352 -24.32 12.23 6.10
CA ILE A 352 -25.77 12.41 6.06
C ILE A 352 -26.14 13.80 5.52
N GLU A 353 -25.51 14.84 6.07
CA GLU A 353 -25.74 16.24 5.68
C GLU A 353 -25.33 16.50 4.22
N ASN A 354 -24.14 16.04 3.81
CA ASN A 354 -23.59 16.38 2.50
C ASN A 354 -24.16 15.56 1.35
N TRP A 355 -24.54 14.29 1.59
CA TRP A 355 -25.00 13.38 0.54
C TRP A 355 -26.48 13.04 0.68
N TRP A 356 -26.93 12.52 1.83
CA TRP A 356 -28.29 12.02 1.97
C TRP A 356 -29.35 13.12 1.90
N GLU A 357 -29.18 14.21 2.67
CA GLU A 357 -30.14 15.31 2.71
C GLU A 357 -30.27 15.98 1.34
N LYS A 358 -29.15 16.26 0.66
CA LYS A 358 -29.15 16.79 -0.71
C LYS A 358 -29.89 15.88 -1.70
N LEU A 359 -29.68 14.56 -1.62
CA LEU A 359 -30.39 13.61 -2.46
C LEU A 359 -31.91 13.62 -2.21
N MET A 360 -32.35 13.85 -0.98
CA MET A 360 -33.78 13.91 -0.65
C MET A 360 -34.40 15.23 -1.10
N ASP A 361 -33.68 16.34 -0.96
CA ASP A 361 -34.12 17.66 -1.42
C ASP A 361 -34.28 17.72 -2.95
N CYS A 362 -33.36 17.11 -3.71
CA CYS A 362 -33.47 17.01 -5.16
C CYS A 362 -34.60 16.09 -5.64
N ASN A 363 -35.13 15.22 -4.79
CA ASN A 363 -36.24 14.30 -5.11
C ASN A 363 -37.62 14.83 -4.66
N SER A 364 -37.72 16.05 -4.15
CA SER A 364 -38.99 16.68 -3.82
C SER A 364 -39.71 17.15 -5.10
N PRO A 365 -40.82 16.53 -5.52
CA PRO A 365 -41.60 17.03 -6.63
C PRO A 365 -42.46 18.20 -6.13
N TYR A 366 -42.12 19.42 -6.55
CA TYR A 366 -42.98 20.60 -6.52
C TYR A 366 -43.43 21.13 -5.14
N THR A 367 -42.78 22.22 -4.71
CA THR A 367 -43.53 23.43 -4.35
C THR A 367 -43.41 24.44 -5.49
N SER A 368 -44.08 24.15 -6.61
CA SER A 368 -44.50 25.19 -7.56
C SER A 368 -46.02 25.32 -7.49
N SER A 369 -46.49 26.09 -6.52
CA SER A 369 -47.85 26.63 -6.54
C SER A 369 -47.80 28.10 -6.17
N LEU A 370 -47.30 28.91 -7.10
CA LEU A 370 -47.71 30.30 -7.25
C LEU A 370 -47.84 30.52 -8.76
N GLY A 371 -48.95 30.03 -9.28
CA GLY A 371 -49.46 30.49 -10.57
C GLY A 371 -49.95 31.94 -10.43
N PRO A 372 -49.83 32.75 -11.50
CA PRO A 372 -50.22 34.15 -11.49
C PRO A 372 -51.74 34.27 -11.44
N SER A 373 -52.27 34.92 -10.40
CA SER A 373 -53.65 35.36 -10.36
C SER A 373 -53.85 36.49 -11.38
N THR A 374 -54.59 36.20 -12.45
CA THR A 374 -55.08 37.18 -13.42
C THR A 374 -56.18 38.07 -12.82
N PRO A 375 -56.36 39.29 -13.36
CA PRO A 375 -57.09 40.40 -12.75
C PRO A 375 -58.56 40.45 -13.16
N SER A 376 -59.42 41.01 -12.30
CA SER A 376 -60.73 41.53 -12.70
C SER A 376 -61.19 42.64 -11.74
N ASP A 377 -61.31 43.83 -12.35
CA ASP A 377 -62.32 44.88 -12.19
C ASP A 377 -62.28 45.87 -11.00
N ASP A 378 -61.88 47.11 -11.34
CA ASP A 378 -62.61 48.40 -11.17
C ASP A 378 -62.89 48.94 -9.74
N ILE A 379 -62.59 50.17 -9.28
CA ILE A 379 -62.56 51.59 -9.78
C ILE A 379 -62.25 52.50 -8.52
N PRO A 380 -61.87 53.80 -8.53
CA PRO A 380 -60.97 54.64 -9.35
C PRO A 380 -59.97 55.55 -8.53
N GLU A 381 -59.11 56.28 -9.27
CA GLU A 381 -58.50 57.60 -8.99
C GLU A 381 -57.92 57.97 -7.61
N THR A 382 -56.61 58.21 -7.57
CA THR A 382 -56.07 59.57 -7.28
C THR A 382 -54.59 59.69 -7.63
N GLU A 383 -54.24 60.90 -8.02
CA GLU A 383 -53.02 61.37 -8.66
C GLU A 383 -51.73 61.36 -7.83
N LEU A 384 -50.63 61.51 -8.57
CA LEU A 384 -49.48 62.40 -8.30
C LEU A 384 -48.17 61.80 -7.73
N THR A 385 -47.21 61.67 -8.66
CA THR A 385 -45.82 62.22 -8.62
C THR A 385 -44.68 61.59 -7.80
N LYS A 386 -43.55 61.41 -8.53
CA LYS A 386 -42.12 61.66 -8.18
C LYS A 386 -41.50 60.66 -7.18
N GLN A 387 -40.23 60.23 -7.25
CA GLN A 387 -38.98 60.59 -7.93
C GLN A 387 -38.05 59.36 -7.74
N ILE A 388 -37.26 58.92 -8.73
CA ILE A 388 -35.80 59.14 -8.79
C ILE A 388 -35.11 59.00 -7.41
N VAL A 389 -34.45 57.87 -7.15
CA VAL A 389 -32.98 57.66 -7.14
C VAL A 389 -32.73 56.16 -7.25
#